data_AF-K5WUP3-F1
#
_entry.id   AF-K5WUP3-F1
#
_cell.length_a   1.000
_cell.length_b   1.000
_cell.length_c   1.000
_cell.angle_alpha   90.00
_cell.angle_beta   90.00
_cell.angle_gamma   90.00
#
_symmetry.space_group_name_H-M   'P 1'
#
loop_
_entity.id
_entity.type
_entity.pdbx_description
1 polymer ?
#
loop_
_entity_poly.entity_id
_entity_poly.type
_entity_poly.pdbx_seq_one_letter_code
_entity_poly.pdbx_strand_id
1 'polypeptide(L)'
;MSPTTPDVLYNVLETLTTNNIPLENFIRRLLLEPGIGDSPYMNKFKEDLPQFLGWLAHHEQTRDILGNWVKQHHTATLMSQIRNLSRAENGFHFNASAITAEKMKNHTIENISEGIKKHASDVWELVGCLLEADSGVIHRREKARAQRELERKSNEGMRKWRRNNGIWEEEDDGNSYTRMVRENEDEPEDIEDQLEVQRRGLLRIKQVTCISIMMQSTNQRCNSMQALVGVFLQSCNVSEQTRNFLSHLGVSVSVGTITNAINNLSKEAYKEIQRVGATLLT
;
A
#
# COMPACT_ATOMS: atom_id res chain seq x y z
N MET A 1 36.24 -10.64 15.00
CA MET A 1 37.08 -9.60 14.38
C MET A 1 38.54 -9.96 14.63
N SER A 2 39.33 -10.19 13.59
CA SER A 2 40.79 -10.30 13.76
C SER A 2 41.31 -8.92 14.21
N PRO A 3 42.20 -8.82 15.20
CA PRO A 3 42.73 -7.52 15.61
C PRO A 3 43.64 -7.01 14.50
N THR A 4 43.10 -6.21 13.57
CA THR A 4 43.93 -5.33 12.76
C THR A 4 44.59 -4.36 13.73
N THR A 5 45.92 -4.48 13.86
CA THR A 5 46.73 -3.56 14.64
C THR A 5 46.43 -2.13 14.18
N PRO A 6 46.09 -1.20 15.09
CA PRO A 6 45.77 0.20 14.75
C PRO A 6 46.81 0.80 13.80
N ASP A 7 48.07 0.43 13.99
CA ASP A 7 49.22 0.85 13.18
C ASP A 7 49.06 0.55 11.68
N VAL A 8 48.45 -0.58 11.30
CA VAL A 8 48.23 -0.93 9.89
C VAL A 8 47.18 0.00 9.27
N LEU A 9 46.11 0.29 10.00
CA LEU A 9 45.07 1.21 9.52
C LEU A 9 45.60 2.64 9.41
N TYR A 10 46.40 3.08 10.38
CA TYR A 10 47.06 4.39 10.33
C TYR A 10 48.00 4.51 9.13
N ASN A 11 48.83 3.50 8.86
CA ASN A 11 49.72 3.49 7.69
C ASN A 11 48.94 3.57 6.36
N VAL A 12 47.78 2.90 6.27
CA VAL A 12 46.91 2.98 5.08
C VAL A 12 46.35 4.38 4.92
N LEU A 13 45.81 4.98 5.99
CA LEU A 13 45.26 6.34 5.96
C LEU A 13 46.33 7.40 5.66
N GLU A 14 47.52 7.24 6.21
CA GLU A 14 48.68 8.10 5.93
C GLU A 14 49.11 7.99 4.47
N THR A 15 49.15 6.78 3.91
CA THR A 15 49.47 6.55 2.49
C THR A 15 48.45 7.21 1.57
N LEU A 16 47.15 7.07 1.86
CA LEU A 16 46.09 7.73 1.09
C LEU A 16 46.23 9.25 1.14
N THR A 17 46.55 9.79 2.32
CA THR A 17 46.73 11.23 2.53
C THR A 17 47.97 11.75 1.79
N THR A 18 49.10 11.05 1.88
CA THR A 18 50.38 11.40 1.23
C THR A 18 50.26 11.41 -0.29
N ASN A 19 49.45 10.53 -0.86
CA ASN A 19 49.20 10.46 -2.29
C ASN A 19 48.04 11.36 -2.76
N ASN A 20 47.49 12.20 -1.87
CA ASN A 20 46.36 13.09 -2.15
C ASN A 20 45.16 12.34 -2.75
N ILE A 21 44.84 11.16 -2.20
CA ILE A 21 43.69 10.34 -2.58
C ILE A 21 42.62 10.48 -1.49
N PRO A 22 41.59 11.30 -1.69
CA PRO A 22 40.45 11.36 -0.78
C PRO A 22 39.81 9.99 -0.60
N LEU A 23 39.39 9.66 0.62
CA LEU A 23 38.75 8.38 0.94
C LEU A 23 37.51 8.12 0.04
N GLU A 24 36.74 9.16 -0.26
CA GLU A 24 35.62 9.10 -1.21
C GLU A 24 36.07 8.66 -2.61
N ASN A 25 37.15 9.26 -3.13
CA ASN A 25 37.69 8.93 -4.45
C ASN A 25 38.26 7.51 -4.50
N PHE A 26 38.85 7.04 -3.39
CA PHE A 26 39.29 5.65 -3.27
C PHE A 26 38.11 4.69 -3.36
N ILE A 27 37.06 4.89 -2.56
CA ILE A 27 35.85 4.05 -2.57
C ILE A 27 35.15 4.10 -3.94
N ARG A 28 35.05 5.29 -4.54
CA ARG A 28 34.43 5.47 -5.86
C ARG A 28 35.21 4.74 -6.95
N ARG A 29 36.54 4.80 -6.94
CA ARG A 29 37.39 4.06 -7.90
C ARG A 29 37.32 2.55 -7.69
N LEU A 30 37.27 2.08 -6.44
CA LEU A 30 37.04 0.66 -6.17
C LEU A 30 35.76 0.16 -6.84
N LEU A 31 34.69 0.96 -6.84
CA LEU A 31 33.39 0.58 -7.42
C LEU A 31 33.30 0.70 -8.94
N LEU A 32 34.13 1.55 -9.58
CA LEU A 32 33.98 1.93 -10.99
C LEU A 32 35.13 1.47 -11.90
N GLU A 33 36.31 1.18 -11.37
CA GLU A 33 37.47 0.81 -12.19
C GLU A 33 37.31 -0.61 -12.78
N PRO A 34 37.38 -0.76 -14.11
CA PRO A 34 37.30 -2.07 -14.78
C PRO A 34 38.36 -3.03 -14.25
N GLY A 35 37.97 -4.27 -13.92
CA GLY A 35 38.86 -5.27 -13.32
C GLY A 35 38.90 -5.27 -11.79
N ILE A 36 38.67 -4.13 -11.13
CA ILE A 36 38.49 -4.07 -9.67
C ILE A 36 37.00 -4.25 -9.32
N GLY A 37 36.11 -3.62 -10.07
CA GLY A 37 34.66 -3.73 -9.90
C GLY A 37 34.11 -5.15 -10.05
N ASP A 38 34.80 -5.99 -10.84
CA ASP A 38 34.46 -7.40 -11.09
C ASP A 38 35.27 -8.38 -10.22
N SER A 39 36.10 -7.86 -9.32
CA SER A 39 36.96 -8.69 -8.47
C SER A 39 36.15 -9.45 -7.40
N PRO A 40 36.63 -10.62 -6.94
CA PRO A 40 36.01 -11.35 -5.83
C PRO A 40 35.89 -10.50 -4.55
N TYR A 41 36.80 -9.56 -4.34
CA TYR A 41 36.77 -8.63 -3.21
C TYR A 41 35.60 -7.65 -3.28
N MET A 42 35.24 -7.19 -4.48
CA MET A 42 34.11 -6.28 -4.66
C MET A 42 32.77 -7.00 -4.47
N ASN A 43 32.66 -8.26 -4.92
CA ASN A 43 31.47 -9.06 -4.66
C ASN A 43 31.25 -9.24 -3.15
N LYS A 44 32.31 -9.59 -2.42
CA LYS A 44 32.26 -9.67 -0.95
C LYS A 44 31.89 -8.33 -0.31
N PHE A 45 32.45 -7.22 -0.78
CA PHE A 45 32.10 -5.89 -0.28
C PHE A 45 30.61 -5.57 -0.49
N LYS A 46 30.04 -5.90 -1.65
CA LYS A 46 28.61 -5.74 -1.93
C LYS A 46 27.74 -6.60 -1.02
N GLU A 47 28.17 -7.83 -0.73
CA GLU A 47 27.50 -8.74 0.21
C GLU A 47 27.52 -8.19 1.65
N ASP A 48 28.66 -7.63 2.08
CA ASP A 48 28.85 -7.09 3.43
C ASP A 48 28.24 -5.67 3.60
N LEU A 49 27.92 -4.98 2.50
CA LEU A 49 27.47 -3.58 2.49
C LEU A 49 26.22 -3.32 3.37
N PRO A 50 25.16 -4.15 3.35
CA PRO A 50 23.99 -3.91 4.21
C PRO A 50 24.35 -3.97 5.71
N GLN A 51 25.24 -4.88 6.11
CA GLN A 51 25.69 -4.97 7.50
C GLN A 51 26.52 -3.75 7.90
N PHE A 52 27.40 -3.29 7.00
CA PHE A 52 28.19 -2.07 7.22
C PHE A 52 27.32 -0.82 7.33
N LEU A 53 26.35 -0.64 6.42
CA LEU A 53 25.39 0.46 6.49
C LEU A 53 24.54 0.38 7.77
N GLY A 54 24.13 -0.84 8.15
CA GLY A 54 23.45 -1.10 9.42
C GLY A 54 24.28 -0.68 10.63
N TRP A 55 25.58 -1.00 10.65
CA TRP A 55 26.49 -0.56 11.70
C TRP A 55 26.61 0.97 11.75
N LEU A 56 26.83 1.62 10.59
CA LEU A 56 26.89 3.08 10.51
C LEU A 56 25.60 3.76 10.98
N ALA A 57 24.45 3.12 10.76
CA ALA A 57 23.15 3.61 11.19
C ALA A 57 22.94 3.52 12.71
N HIS A 58 23.73 2.72 13.44
CA HIS A 58 23.63 2.59 14.90
C HIS A 58 24.82 3.21 15.64
N HIS A 59 25.91 3.48 14.93
CA HIS A 59 27.12 4.05 15.52
C HIS A 59 26.93 5.53 15.91
N GLU A 60 27.42 5.90 17.09
CA GLU A 60 27.17 7.20 17.74
C GLU A 60 27.57 8.41 16.89
N GLN A 61 28.66 8.29 16.12
CA GLN A 61 29.21 9.41 15.33
C GLN A 61 28.57 9.54 13.95
N THR A 62 27.94 8.48 13.44
CA THR A 62 27.50 8.40 12.03
C THR A 62 25.99 8.25 11.88
N ARG A 63 25.29 7.79 12.93
CA ARG A 63 23.83 7.55 12.94
C ARG A 63 23.06 8.75 12.40
N ASP A 64 23.33 9.94 12.94
CA ASP A 64 22.53 11.11 12.61
C ASP A 64 22.82 11.62 11.19
N ILE A 65 24.07 11.53 10.73
CA ILE A 65 24.47 11.90 9.37
C ILE A 65 23.82 10.95 8.36
N LEU A 66 23.98 9.63 8.58
CA LEU A 66 23.42 8.62 7.68
C LEU A 66 21.88 8.65 7.70
N GLY A 67 21.27 8.77 8.88
CA GLY A 67 19.83 8.85 9.02
C GLY A 67 19.24 10.06 8.28
N ASN A 68 19.86 11.23 8.40
CA ASN A 68 19.44 12.43 7.67
C ASN A 68 19.61 12.27 6.16
N TRP A 69 20.72 11.70 5.70
CA TRP A 69 20.96 11.46 4.29
C TRP A 69 19.93 10.48 3.70
N VAL A 70 19.68 9.35 4.36
CA VAL A 70 18.66 8.36 3.94
C VAL A 70 17.29 9.02 3.88
N LYS A 71 16.91 9.77 4.91
CA LYS A 71 15.63 10.48 4.96
C LYS A 71 15.49 11.45 3.79
N GLN A 72 16.49 12.27 3.52
CA GLN A 72 16.48 13.25 2.42
C GLN A 72 16.36 12.55 1.07
N HIS A 73 17.19 11.52 0.83
CA HIS A 73 17.20 10.82 -0.45
C HIS A 73 15.89 10.07 -0.70
N HIS A 74 15.41 9.32 0.29
CA HIS A 74 14.16 8.58 0.16
C HIS A 74 12.96 9.53 -0.01
N THR A 75 12.92 10.64 0.75
CA THR A 75 11.87 11.67 0.57
C THR A 75 11.89 12.25 -0.85
N ALA A 76 13.07 12.54 -1.41
CA ALA A 76 13.19 13.05 -2.77
C ALA A 76 12.67 12.06 -3.82
N THR A 77 12.94 10.76 -3.65
CA THR A 77 12.40 9.69 -4.50
C THR A 77 10.87 9.64 -4.45
N LEU A 78 10.28 9.65 -3.25
CA LEU A 78 8.82 9.64 -3.07
C LEU A 78 8.16 10.89 -3.68
N MET A 79 8.75 12.07 -3.47
CA MET A 79 8.27 13.31 -4.08
C MET A 79 8.34 13.26 -5.61
N SER A 80 9.40 12.66 -6.18
CA SER A 80 9.52 12.45 -7.62
C SER A 80 8.41 11.55 -8.16
N GLN A 81 8.10 10.46 -7.45
CA GLN A 81 7.01 9.55 -7.82
C GLN A 81 5.64 10.23 -7.78
N ILE A 82 5.33 10.99 -6.72
CA ILE A 82 4.09 11.78 -6.64
C ILE A 82 3.99 12.80 -7.77
N ARG A 83 5.09 13.52 -8.07
CA ARG A 83 5.14 14.47 -9.19
C ARG A 83 4.92 13.78 -10.53
N ASN A 84 5.50 12.60 -10.72
CA ASN A 84 5.30 11.80 -11.92
C ASN A 84 3.83 11.40 -12.06
N LEU A 85 3.24 10.76 -11.03
CA LEU A 85 1.81 10.42 -11.00
C LEU A 85 0.91 11.62 -11.31
N SER A 86 1.33 12.82 -10.91
CA SER A 86 0.55 14.04 -11.08
C SER A 86 0.52 14.58 -12.53
N ARG A 87 1.22 13.95 -13.47
CA ARG A 87 1.26 14.34 -14.89
C ARG A 87 0.03 13.83 -15.64
N ALA A 88 -0.36 14.59 -16.67
CA ALA A 88 -1.55 14.28 -17.49
C ALA A 88 -1.43 12.93 -18.22
N GLU A 89 -0.20 12.54 -18.61
CA GLU A 89 0.11 11.30 -19.32
C GLU A 89 -0.26 10.03 -18.54
N ASN A 90 -0.35 10.12 -17.20
CA ASN A 90 -0.69 8.99 -16.34
C ASN A 90 -2.21 8.79 -16.15
N GLY A 91 -3.04 9.63 -16.79
CA GLY A 91 -4.48 9.40 -16.88
C GLY A 91 -5.29 9.71 -15.61
N PHE A 92 -4.67 10.24 -14.56
CA PHE A 92 -5.36 10.62 -13.31
C PHE A 92 -6.03 12.00 -13.35
N HIS A 93 -6.08 12.63 -14.52
CA HIS A 93 -6.70 13.93 -14.70
C HIS A 93 -8.16 13.76 -15.07
N PHE A 94 -9.06 14.35 -14.29
CA PHE A 94 -10.48 14.30 -14.58
C PHE A 94 -11.01 15.68 -14.96
N ASN A 95 -11.53 15.76 -16.19
CA ASN A 95 -12.21 16.94 -16.69
C ASN A 95 -13.71 16.71 -16.75
N ALA A 96 -14.45 17.36 -15.84
CA ALA A 96 -15.91 17.30 -15.78
C ALA A 96 -16.60 17.78 -17.06
N SER A 97 -15.96 18.64 -17.87
CA SER A 97 -16.53 19.09 -19.15
C SER A 97 -16.42 18.06 -20.27
N ALA A 98 -15.55 17.06 -20.12
CA ALA A 98 -15.24 16.04 -21.14
C ALA A 98 -15.45 14.60 -20.61
N ILE A 99 -16.20 14.47 -19.52
CA ILE A 99 -16.58 13.21 -18.93
C ILE A 99 -17.59 12.50 -19.84
N THR A 100 -17.40 11.19 -20.00
CA THR A 100 -18.36 10.30 -20.65
C THR A 100 -18.73 9.16 -19.71
N ALA A 101 -19.87 8.52 -19.94
CA ALA A 101 -20.26 7.33 -19.18
C ALA A 101 -19.19 6.21 -19.26
N GLU A 102 -18.60 6.03 -20.44
CA GLU A 102 -17.51 5.08 -20.66
C GLU A 102 -16.24 5.45 -19.86
N LYS A 103 -15.85 6.74 -19.88
CA LYS A 103 -14.71 7.21 -19.09
C LYS A 103 -14.93 6.99 -17.60
N MET A 104 -16.14 7.20 -17.07
CA MET A 104 -16.42 6.89 -15.66
C MET A 104 -16.32 5.40 -15.36
N LYS A 105 -16.87 4.54 -16.25
CA LYS A 105 -16.79 3.08 -16.07
C LYS A 105 -15.34 2.59 -16.04
N ASN A 106 -14.46 3.22 -16.82
CA ASN A 106 -13.04 2.88 -16.88
C ASN A 106 -12.21 3.49 -15.73
N HIS A 107 -12.76 4.45 -14.98
CA HIS A 107 -12.13 5.00 -13.79
C HIS A 107 -12.66 4.25 -12.56
N THR A 108 -12.06 3.11 -12.25
CA THR A 108 -12.35 2.36 -11.02
C THR A 108 -11.23 2.52 -10.00
N ILE A 109 -11.50 2.23 -8.72
CA ILE A 109 -10.48 2.25 -7.67
C ILE A 109 -9.39 1.24 -8.00
N GLU A 110 -9.74 0.10 -8.59
CA GLU A 110 -8.82 -0.93 -9.06
C GLU A 110 -7.84 -0.36 -10.08
N ASN A 111 -8.35 0.27 -11.14
CA ASN A 111 -7.52 0.87 -12.20
C ASN A 111 -6.63 2.00 -11.67
N ILE A 112 -7.16 2.81 -10.75
CA ILE A 112 -6.36 3.86 -10.09
C ILE A 112 -5.24 3.22 -9.25
N SER A 113 -5.54 2.18 -8.48
CA SER A 113 -4.55 1.48 -7.66
C SER A 113 -3.44 0.82 -8.48
N GLU A 114 -3.79 0.21 -9.61
CA GLU A 114 -2.83 -0.39 -10.54
C GLU A 114 -1.95 0.66 -11.19
N GLY A 115 -2.53 1.78 -11.63
CA GLY A 115 -1.78 2.91 -12.15
C GLY A 115 -0.80 3.48 -11.12
N ILE A 116 -1.24 3.66 -9.88
CA ILE A 116 -0.37 4.15 -8.80
C ILE A 116 0.79 3.17 -8.56
N LYS A 117 0.51 1.88 -8.39
CA LYS A 117 1.54 0.85 -8.18
C LYS A 117 2.56 0.81 -9.30
N LYS A 118 2.12 0.94 -10.55
CA LYS A 118 2.97 0.90 -11.74
C LYS A 118 3.94 2.08 -11.81
N HIS A 119 3.49 3.27 -11.43
CA HIS A 119 4.25 4.52 -11.61
C HIS A 119 4.90 5.05 -10.33
N ALA A 120 4.54 4.50 -9.17
CA ALA A 120 4.99 4.92 -7.85
C ALA A 120 4.95 3.76 -6.82
N SER A 121 5.76 2.72 -7.06
CA SER A 121 5.84 1.54 -6.20
C SER A 121 6.23 1.88 -4.77
N ASP A 122 7.18 2.78 -4.57
CA ASP A 122 7.74 3.09 -3.25
C ASP A 122 6.75 3.89 -2.41
N VAL A 123 6.02 4.83 -3.05
CA VAL A 123 4.91 5.53 -2.41
C VAL A 123 3.81 4.55 -2.03
N TRP A 124 3.47 3.63 -2.93
CA TRP A 124 2.44 2.62 -2.66
C TRP A 124 2.79 1.76 -1.45
N GLU A 125 4.03 1.24 -1.41
CA GLU A 125 4.54 0.43 -0.32
C GLU A 125 4.58 1.21 0.99
N LEU A 126 5.17 2.41 0.99
CA LEU A 126 5.27 3.24 2.19
C LEU A 126 3.89 3.55 2.78
N VAL A 127 2.93 4.00 1.96
CA VAL A 127 1.57 4.31 2.44
C VAL A 127 0.89 3.05 2.96
N GLY A 128 1.14 1.89 2.34
CA GLY A 128 0.69 0.59 2.86
C GLY A 128 1.24 0.31 4.25
N CYS A 129 2.55 0.38 4.43
CA CYS A 129 3.21 0.20 5.72
C CYS A 129 2.70 1.18 6.79
N LEU A 130 2.47 2.45 6.42
CA LEU A 130 1.92 3.45 7.35
C LEU A 130 0.48 3.16 7.76
N LEU A 131 -0.35 2.65 6.85
CA LEU A 131 -1.73 2.23 7.16
C LEU A 131 -1.78 0.93 7.97
N GLU A 132 -0.69 0.17 7.99
CA GLU A 132 -0.52 -1.09 8.72
C GLU A 132 0.53 -0.99 9.84
N ALA A 133 0.77 0.21 10.37
CA ALA A 133 1.88 0.49 11.27
C ALA A 133 1.91 -0.36 12.56
N ASP A 134 0.76 -0.84 13.04
CA ASP A 134 0.70 -1.77 14.17
C ASP A 134 0.75 -3.24 13.68
N SER A 135 1.96 -3.68 13.37
CA SER A 135 2.24 -5.08 13.02
C SER A 135 1.93 -6.04 14.17
N GLY A 136 1.93 -5.57 15.42
CA GLY A 136 1.58 -6.37 16.59
C GLY A 136 0.11 -6.78 16.61
N VAL A 137 -0.81 -5.91 16.19
CA VAL A 137 -2.22 -6.27 15.98
C VAL A 137 -2.37 -7.30 14.87
N ILE A 138 -1.60 -7.18 13.80
CA ILE A 138 -1.62 -8.13 12.68
C ILE A 138 -1.14 -9.51 13.15
N HIS A 139 0.01 -9.56 13.80
CA HIS A 139 0.61 -10.81 14.28
C HIS A 139 -0.23 -11.50 15.37
N ARG A 140 -0.84 -10.74 16.29
CA ARG A 140 -1.77 -11.31 17.27
C ARG A 140 -2.97 -11.98 16.60
N ARG A 141 -3.48 -11.39 15.52
CA ARG A 141 -4.59 -11.95 14.74
C ARG A 141 -4.17 -13.19 13.95
N GLU A 142 -3.01 -13.17 13.32
CA GLU A 142 -2.44 -14.33 12.60
C GLU A 142 -2.20 -15.49 13.57
N LYS A 143 -1.64 -15.22 14.75
CA LYS A 143 -1.41 -16.24 15.77
C LYS A 143 -2.72 -16.82 16.32
N ALA A 144 -3.72 -15.96 16.58
CA ALA A 144 -5.05 -16.41 16.98
C ALA A 144 -5.71 -17.29 15.89
N ARG A 145 -5.46 -17.01 14.61
CA ARG A 145 -5.91 -17.83 13.48
C ARG A 145 -5.23 -19.18 13.42
N ALA A 146 -3.90 -19.20 13.45
CA ALA A 146 -3.12 -20.43 13.44
C ALA A 146 -3.52 -21.36 14.61
N GLN A 147 -3.82 -20.78 15.77
CA GLN A 147 -4.31 -21.52 16.92
C GLN A 147 -5.72 -22.09 16.71
N ARG A 148 -6.66 -21.30 16.19
CA ARG A 148 -8.02 -21.77 15.86
C ARG A 148 -8.01 -22.87 14.78
N GLU A 149 -7.16 -22.76 13.77
CA GLU A 149 -7.01 -23.79 12.73
C GLU A 149 -6.45 -25.10 13.30
N LEU A 150 -5.50 -25.01 14.25
CA LEU A 150 -4.95 -26.17 14.95
C LEU A 150 -6.02 -26.85 15.82
N GLU A 151 -6.81 -26.06 16.55
CA GLU A 151 -7.94 -26.54 17.37
C GLU A 151 -9.02 -27.21 16.51
N ARG A 152 -9.32 -26.67 15.32
CA ARG A 152 -10.24 -27.28 14.34
C ARG A 152 -9.72 -28.62 13.83
N LYS A 153 -8.46 -28.69 13.37
CA LYS A 153 -7.84 -29.95 12.90
C LYS A 153 -7.81 -31.02 14.00
N SER A 154 -7.53 -30.60 15.24
CA SER A 154 -7.58 -31.48 16.42
C SER A 154 -9.00 -32.00 16.69
N ASN A 155 -10.00 -31.12 16.68
CA ASN A 155 -11.40 -31.48 16.90
C ASN A 155 -11.97 -32.35 15.77
N GLU A 156 -11.58 -32.10 14.53
CA GLU A 156 -11.97 -32.91 13.37
C GLU A 156 -11.36 -34.32 13.44
N GLY A 157 -10.08 -34.42 13.84
CA GLY A 157 -9.42 -35.69 14.15
C GLY A 157 -10.12 -36.47 15.27
N MET A 158 -10.54 -35.77 16.33
CA MET A 158 -11.25 -36.37 17.46
C MET A 158 -12.68 -36.81 17.10
N ARG A 159 -13.41 -36.02 16.30
CA ARG A 159 -14.72 -36.40 15.74
C ARG A 159 -14.63 -37.63 14.83
N LYS A 160 -13.60 -37.70 13.98
CA LYS A 160 -13.34 -38.85 13.10
C LYS A 160 -12.97 -40.11 13.90
N TRP A 161 -12.16 -39.96 14.95
CA TRP A 161 -11.81 -41.07 15.86
C TRP A 161 -13.05 -41.59 16.61
N ARG A 162 -13.89 -40.71 17.18
CA ARG A 162 -15.14 -41.09 17.86
C ARG A 162 -16.10 -41.86 16.93
N ARG A 163 -16.27 -41.39 15.69
CA ARG A 163 -17.11 -42.03 14.67
C ARG A 163 -16.58 -43.41 14.25
N ASN A 164 -15.27 -43.59 14.21
CA ASN A 164 -14.63 -44.87 13.83
C ASN A 164 -14.61 -45.89 14.98
N ASN A 165 -14.60 -45.43 16.23
CA ASN A 165 -14.64 -46.28 17.43
C ASN A 165 -16.06 -46.55 17.96
N GLY A 166 -17.12 -46.07 17.29
CA GLY A 166 -18.51 -46.40 17.63
C GLY A 166 -18.97 -45.89 19.00
N ILE A 167 -18.33 -44.85 19.55
CA ILE A 167 -18.72 -44.25 20.82
C ILE A 167 -19.89 -43.30 20.55
N TRP A 168 -21.11 -43.79 20.75
CA TRP A 168 -22.31 -42.97 20.81
C TRP A 168 -22.41 -42.43 22.24
N GLU A 169 -22.32 -41.11 22.41
CA GLU A 169 -22.67 -40.47 23.69
C GLU A 169 -24.19 -40.58 23.83
N GLU A 170 -24.66 -41.46 24.72
CA GLU A 170 -26.05 -41.43 25.19
C GLU A 170 -26.27 -40.08 25.90
N GLU A 171 -27.16 -39.26 25.36
CA GLU A 171 -27.56 -37.98 25.94
C GLU A 171 -28.32 -38.25 27.25
N ASP A 172 -27.65 -38.04 28.38
CA ASP A 172 -28.28 -38.05 29.71
C ASP A 172 -28.91 -36.68 29.98
N ASP A 173 -30.23 -36.64 29.87
CA ASP A 173 -31.11 -35.50 30.12
C ASP A 173 -31.29 -35.32 31.64
N GLY A 174 -30.57 -34.39 32.27
CA GLY A 174 -30.43 -34.41 33.73
C GLY A 174 -29.96 -33.14 34.44
N ASN A 175 -30.54 -31.98 34.14
CA ASN A 175 -30.73 -30.83 35.05
C ASN A 175 -29.52 -29.96 35.50
N SER A 176 -29.77 -28.63 35.43
CA SER A 176 -29.36 -27.58 36.38
C SER A 176 -28.05 -26.81 36.15
N TYR A 177 -28.22 -25.57 35.65
CA TYR A 177 -27.45 -24.36 35.99
C TYR A 177 -25.92 -24.46 35.97
N THR A 178 -25.32 -24.58 34.77
CA THR A 178 -24.06 -23.89 34.50
C THR A 178 -24.17 -23.18 33.15
N ARG A 179 -24.50 -21.90 33.26
CA ARG A 179 -24.30 -20.86 32.27
C ARG A 179 -22.82 -20.81 31.88
N MET A 180 -22.43 -21.60 30.89
CA MET A 180 -21.31 -21.25 30.04
C MET A 180 -21.85 -21.19 28.61
N VAL A 181 -22.15 -19.96 28.22
CA VAL A 181 -22.22 -19.53 26.83
C VAL A 181 -21.00 -20.14 26.12
N ARG A 182 -21.20 -21.24 25.39
CA ARG A 182 -20.24 -21.65 24.36
C ARG A 182 -20.43 -20.66 23.23
N GLU A 183 -19.75 -19.53 23.34
CA GLU A 183 -19.65 -18.47 22.32
C GLU A 183 -18.77 -18.92 21.13
N ASN A 184 -18.76 -20.21 20.83
CA ASN A 184 -18.08 -20.82 19.69
C ASN A 184 -19.10 -21.71 18.97
N GLU A 185 -20.28 -21.15 18.66
CA GLU A 185 -21.03 -21.64 17.52
C GLU A 185 -20.13 -21.45 16.29
N ASP A 186 -20.02 -22.50 15.49
CA ASP A 186 -19.19 -22.61 14.31
C ASP A 186 -19.27 -21.34 13.46
N GLU A 187 -18.33 -20.40 13.64
CA GLU A 187 -18.16 -19.30 12.71
C GLU A 187 -17.62 -19.94 11.41
N PRO A 188 -18.41 -19.95 10.31
CA PRO A 188 -18.01 -20.62 9.09
C PRO A 188 -16.69 -20.01 8.59
N GLU A 189 -15.76 -20.84 8.09
CA GLU A 189 -14.47 -20.41 7.52
C GLU A 189 -14.66 -19.30 6.49
N ASP A 190 -15.82 -19.32 5.82
CA ASP A 190 -16.27 -18.31 4.88
C ASP A 190 -16.31 -16.88 5.47
N ILE A 191 -16.64 -16.69 6.75
CA ILE A 191 -16.75 -15.34 7.34
C ILE A 191 -15.37 -14.73 7.57
N GLU A 192 -14.42 -15.47 8.13
CA GLU A 192 -13.09 -14.92 8.43
C GLU A 192 -12.28 -14.63 7.15
N ASP A 193 -12.39 -15.50 6.14
CA ASP A 193 -11.81 -15.27 4.82
C ASP A 193 -12.47 -14.09 4.10
N GLN A 194 -13.80 -13.97 4.17
CA GLN A 194 -14.51 -12.79 3.65
C GLN A 194 -14.07 -11.50 4.35
N LEU A 195 -13.91 -11.52 5.67
CA LEU A 195 -13.45 -10.37 6.44
C LEU A 195 -12.03 -9.95 6.05
N GLU A 196 -11.14 -10.90 5.74
CA GLU A 196 -9.78 -10.59 5.28
C GLU A 196 -9.77 -10.02 3.85
N VAL A 197 -10.62 -10.55 2.96
CA VAL A 197 -10.80 -9.99 1.62
C VAL A 197 -11.34 -8.56 1.71
N GLN A 198 -12.36 -8.33 2.55
CA GLN A 198 -12.92 -7.00 2.80
C GLN A 198 -11.86 -6.06 3.38
N ARG A 199 -11.06 -6.53 4.33
CA ARG A 199 -9.99 -5.74 4.94
C ARG A 199 -8.95 -5.31 3.92
N ARG A 200 -8.46 -6.23 3.08
CA ARG A 200 -7.50 -5.92 2.01
C ARG A 200 -8.09 -4.94 1.00
N GLY A 201 -9.37 -5.08 0.67
CA GLY A 201 -10.11 -4.10 -0.14
C GLY A 201 -10.15 -2.71 0.50
N LEU A 202 -10.47 -2.63 1.80
CA LEU A 202 -10.51 -1.37 2.55
C LEU A 202 -9.13 -0.71 2.64
N LEU A 203 -8.05 -1.49 2.86
CA LEU A 203 -6.69 -0.97 2.87
C LEU A 203 -6.32 -0.39 1.50
N ARG A 204 -6.64 -1.08 0.42
CA ARG A 204 -6.44 -0.59 -0.95
C ARG A 204 -7.17 0.74 -1.18
N ILE A 205 -8.44 0.85 -0.77
CA ILE A 205 -9.22 2.09 -0.89
C ILE A 205 -8.56 3.22 -0.09
N LYS A 206 -8.11 2.94 1.14
CA LYS A 206 -7.41 3.92 1.99
C LYS A 206 -6.09 4.37 1.37
N GLN A 207 -5.29 3.45 0.83
CA GLN A 207 -4.05 3.77 0.11
C GLN A 207 -4.32 4.69 -1.08
N VAL A 208 -5.27 4.31 -1.94
CA VAL A 208 -5.66 5.12 -3.10
C VAL A 208 -6.13 6.51 -2.65
N THR A 209 -6.92 6.59 -1.58
CA THR A 209 -7.42 7.87 -1.05
C THR A 209 -6.28 8.77 -0.59
N CYS A 210 -5.38 8.28 0.26
CA CYS A 210 -4.23 9.05 0.75
C CYS A 210 -3.34 9.53 -0.40
N ILE A 211 -3.03 8.65 -1.35
CA ILE A 211 -2.18 9.00 -2.50
C ILE A 211 -2.89 10.00 -3.43
N SER A 212 -4.20 9.84 -3.65
CA SER A 212 -4.98 10.78 -4.46
C SER A 212 -5.04 12.18 -3.86
N ILE A 213 -5.08 12.31 -2.53
CA ILE A 213 -4.99 13.61 -1.85
C ILE A 213 -3.60 14.25 -2.09
N MET A 214 -2.52 13.46 -1.96
CA MET A 214 -1.15 13.94 -2.23
C MET A 214 -0.96 14.37 -3.69
N MET A 215 -1.50 13.59 -4.64
CA MET A 215 -1.49 13.92 -6.06
C MET A 215 -2.29 15.19 -6.37
N GLN A 216 -3.52 15.32 -5.84
CA GLN A 216 -4.34 16.51 -6.04
C GLN A 216 -3.69 17.76 -5.45
N SER A 217 -3.02 17.63 -4.30
CA SER A 217 -2.26 18.72 -3.68
C SER A 217 -1.06 19.16 -4.54
N THR A 218 -0.49 18.23 -5.30
CA THR A 218 0.61 18.50 -6.24
C THR A 218 0.10 19.10 -7.56
N ASN A 219 -1.05 18.63 -8.04
CA ASN A 219 -1.72 19.13 -9.23
C ASN A 219 -3.24 19.00 -9.06
N GLN A 220 -3.95 20.13 -8.97
CA GLN A 220 -5.40 20.13 -8.75
C GLN A 220 -6.21 19.43 -9.85
N ARG A 221 -5.61 19.22 -11.03
CA ARG A 221 -6.21 18.45 -12.12
C ARG A 221 -6.17 16.95 -11.87
N CYS A 222 -5.33 16.45 -10.96
CA CYS A 222 -5.31 15.05 -10.52
C CYS A 222 -6.44 14.76 -9.54
N ASN A 223 -7.65 14.70 -10.06
CA ASN A 223 -8.88 14.60 -9.29
C ASN A 223 -9.75 13.41 -9.71
N SER A 224 -9.19 12.40 -10.39
CA SER A 224 -9.94 11.22 -10.83
C SER A 224 -10.68 10.51 -9.69
N MET A 225 -10.00 10.22 -8.57
CA MET A 225 -10.65 9.59 -7.41
C MET A 225 -11.73 10.50 -6.79
N GLN A 226 -11.40 11.77 -6.60
CA GLN A 226 -12.30 12.77 -6.04
C GLN A 226 -13.56 12.96 -6.89
N ALA A 227 -13.43 12.86 -8.21
CA ALA A 227 -14.54 12.95 -9.14
C ALA A 227 -15.47 11.74 -9.03
N LEU A 228 -14.93 10.52 -8.95
CA LEU A 228 -15.72 9.31 -8.71
C LEU A 228 -16.51 9.40 -7.41
N VAL A 229 -15.85 9.82 -6.33
CA VAL A 229 -16.50 10.04 -5.04
C VAL A 229 -17.58 11.11 -5.16
N GLY A 230 -17.31 12.23 -5.85
CA GLY A 230 -18.30 13.29 -6.04
C GLY A 230 -19.56 12.84 -6.78
N VAL A 231 -19.40 12.09 -7.88
CA VAL A 231 -20.54 11.52 -8.62
C VAL A 231 -21.29 10.49 -7.78
N PHE A 232 -20.58 9.63 -7.05
CA PHE A 232 -21.19 8.66 -6.15
C PHE A 232 -22.04 9.35 -5.07
N LEU A 233 -21.51 10.37 -4.40
CA LEU A 233 -22.24 11.14 -3.38
C LEU A 233 -23.49 11.81 -3.94
N GLN A 234 -23.44 12.33 -5.17
CA GLN A 234 -24.61 12.86 -5.86
C GLN A 234 -25.66 11.78 -6.11
N SER A 235 -25.24 10.59 -6.55
CA SER A 235 -26.16 9.47 -6.80
C SER A 235 -26.87 8.98 -5.53
N CYS A 236 -26.23 9.13 -4.37
CA CYS A 236 -26.79 8.82 -3.06
C CYS A 236 -27.64 9.95 -2.46
N ASN A 237 -27.93 11.02 -3.21
CA ASN A 237 -28.64 12.21 -2.73
C ASN A 237 -28.03 12.80 -1.45
N VAL A 238 -26.70 12.74 -1.31
CA VAL A 238 -26.01 13.33 -0.17
C VAL A 238 -26.21 14.84 -0.17
N SER A 239 -26.50 15.40 1.01
CA SER A 239 -26.74 16.84 1.16
C SER A 239 -25.59 17.67 0.63
N GLU A 240 -25.91 18.87 0.13
CA GLU A 240 -24.91 19.78 -0.44
C GLU A 240 -23.85 20.18 0.60
N GLN A 241 -24.25 20.35 1.87
CA GLN A 241 -23.32 20.67 2.96
C GLN A 241 -22.27 19.58 3.14
N THR A 242 -22.68 18.31 3.13
CA THR A 242 -21.74 17.18 3.26
C THR A 242 -20.83 17.07 2.04
N ARG A 243 -21.35 17.31 0.83
CA ARG A 243 -20.51 17.33 -0.39
C ARG A 243 -19.50 18.46 -0.38
N ASN A 244 -19.89 19.67 0.04
CA ASN A 244 -18.97 20.79 0.21
C ASN A 244 -17.90 20.49 1.26
N PHE A 245 -18.27 19.91 2.40
CA PHE A 245 -17.32 19.48 3.43
C PHE A 245 -16.29 18.48 2.88
N LEU A 246 -16.74 17.43 2.19
CA LEU A 246 -15.84 16.42 1.59
C LEU A 246 -14.96 17.00 0.48
N SER A 247 -15.45 18.01 -0.24
CA SER A 247 -14.63 18.73 -1.21
C SER A 247 -13.51 19.53 -0.56
N HIS A 248 -13.79 20.19 0.57
CA HIS A 248 -12.76 20.90 1.34
C HIS A 248 -11.72 19.96 1.97
N LEU A 249 -12.10 18.71 2.28
CA LEU A 249 -11.16 17.68 2.74
C LEU A 249 -10.26 17.11 1.62
N GLY A 250 -10.51 17.43 0.34
CA GLY A 250 -9.79 16.85 -0.78
C GLY A 250 -10.20 15.41 -1.13
N VAL A 251 -11.34 14.95 -0.59
CA VAL A 251 -11.89 13.61 -0.84
C VAL A 251 -12.89 13.63 -2.00
N SER A 252 -13.45 14.80 -2.32
CA SER A 252 -14.38 15.00 -3.43
C SER A 252 -14.08 16.25 -4.25
N VAL A 253 -14.61 16.32 -5.48
CA VAL A 253 -14.61 17.56 -6.27
C VAL A 253 -15.73 18.50 -5.81
N SER A 254 -15.64 19.77 -6.20
CA SER A 254 -16.64 20.78 -5.80
C SER A 254 -18.04 20.42 -6.30
N VAL A 255 -19.08 20.86 -5.57
CA VAL A 255 -20.49 20.67 -5.99
C VAL A 255 -20.74 21.21 -7.41
N GLY A 256 -20.15 22.35 -7.78
CA GLY A 256 -20.26 22.87 -9.15
C GLY A 256 -19.64 21.93 -10.19
N THR A 257 -18.50 21.32 -9.88
CA THR A 257 -17.87 20.29 -10.74
C THR A 257 -18.76 19.06 -10.89
N ILE A 258 -19.39 18.61 -9.79
CA ILE A 258 -20.33 17.48 -9.80
C ILE A 258 -21.53 17.81 -10.70
N THR A 259 -22.18 18.95 -10.50
CA THR A 259 -23.34 19.37 -11.30
C THR A 259 -23.00 19.47 -12.78
N ASN A 260 -21.82 20.00 -13.12
CA ASN A 260 -21.34 20.06 -14.50
C ASN A 260 -21.12 18.66 -15.09
N ALA A 261 -20.51 17.74 -14.33
CA ALA A 261 -20.32 16.37 -14.77
C ALA A 261 -21.66 15.68 -15.04
N ILE A 262 -22.65 15.81 -14.14
CA ILE A 262 -24.00 15.25 -14.31
C ILE A 262 -24.69 15.85 -15.53
N ASN A 263 -24.67 17.17 -15.69
CA ASN A 263 -25.29 17.82 -16.86
C ASN A 263 -24.69 17.32 -18.18
N ASN A 264 -23.40 17.04 -18.22
CA ASN A 264 -22.75 16.50 -19.42
C ASN A 264 -23.12 15.04 -19.67
N LEU A 265 -23.13 14.20 -18.62
CA LEU A 265 -23.60 12.82 -18.71
C LEU A 265 -25.07 12.74 -19.14
N SER A 266 -25.94 13.62 -18.63
CA SER A 266 -27.35 13.68 -19.04
C SER A 266 -27.49 14.06 -20.51
N LYS A 267 -26.69 15.01 -21.01
CA LYS A 267 -26.66 15.37 -22.43
C LYS A 267 -26.18 14.21 -23.30
N GLU A 268 -25.17 13.48 -22.85
CA GLU A 268 -24.67 12.29 -23.55
C GLU A 268 -25.73 11.17 -23.58
N ALA A 269 -26.34 10.85 -22.44
CA ALA A 269 -27.39 9.86 -22.34
C ALA A 269 -28.59 10.21 -23.25
N TYR A 270 -28.98 11.48 -23.30
CA TYR A 270 -30.06 11.93 -24.19
C TYR A 270 -29.73 11.70 -25.66
N LYS A 271 -28.51 12.04 -26.10
CA LYS A 271 -28.04 11.78 -27.47
C LYS A 271 -28.04 10.29 -27.80
N GLU A 272 -27.63 9.46 -26.84
CA GLU A 272 -27.60 8.01 -27.02
C GLU A 272 -29.01 7.41 -27.11
N ILE A 273 -29.95 7.87 -26.28
CA ILE A 273 -31.37 7.47 -26.37
C ILE A 273 -31.97 7.87 -27.72
N GLN A 274 -31.68 9.08 -28.20
CA GLN A 274 -32.12 9.52 -29.54
C GLN A 274 -31.53 8.64 -30.65
N ARG A 275 -30.25 8.30 -30.55
CA ARG A 275 -29.55 7.42 -31.51
C ARG A 275 -30.20 6.04 -31.57
N VAL A 276 -30.43 5.41 -30.40
CA VAL A 276 -31.09 4.10 -30.31
C VAL A 276 -32.53 4.16 -30.81
N GLY A 277 -33.28 5.20 -30.43
CA GLY A 277 -34.65 5.42 -30.91
C GLY A 277 -34.73 5.55 -32.44
N ALA A 278 -33.80 6.28 -33.05
CA ALA A 278 -33.73 6.41 -34.50
C ALA A 278 -33.44 5.07 -35.21
N THR A 279 -32.59 4.22 -34.64
CA THR A 279 -32.29 2.89 -35.20
C THR A 279 -33.42 1.87 -35.04
N LEU A 280 -34.37 2.09 -34.11
CA LEU A 280 -35.54 1.24 -33.92
C LEU A 280 -36.71 1.59 -34.84
N LEU A 281 -36.66 2.77 -35.48
CA LEU A 281 -37.68 3.23 -36.44
C LEU A 281 -37.33 2.90 -37.90
N THR A 282 -36.18 2.26 -38.15
CA THR A 282 -35.72 1.75 -39.45
C THR A 282 -35.77 0.23 -39.49
#